data_AF-A0A7C2CDT2-F1
#
_entry.id   AF-A0A7C2CDT2-F1
#
_cell.length_a   1.000
_cell.length_b   1.000
_cell.length_c   1.000
_cell.angle_alpha   90.00
_cell.angle_beta   90.00
_cell.angle_gamma   90.00
#
_symmetry.space_group_name_H-M   'P 1'
#
loop_
_entity.id
_entity.type
_entity.pdbx_description
1 polymer ?
#
loop_
_entity_poly.entity_id
_entity_poly.type
_entity_poly.pdbx_seq_one_letter_code
_entity_poly.pdbx_strand_id
1 'polypeptide(L)'
;MSFRNSSWRARLTVLGVFALGVALGALAMDFYQRSAWGRGPLGPPPRGESARERHLQYLVKELKLTPEQTEQVRRILDETRQEFLQLRNEMRPRFEEIRRRSRERLRAVLTPEQQARFDELMRRSEEERERRRGDR
;
A
#
# COMPACT_ATOMS: atom_id res chain seq x y z
N MET A 1 13.44 11.09 -61.81
CA MET A 1 13.67 10.32 -60.56
C MET A 1 12.50 10.56 -59.61
N SER A 2 11.70 9.51 -59.38
CA SER A 2 10.37 9.58 -58.74
C SER A 2 10.48 9.59 -57.21
N PHE A 3 10.07 10.69 -56.57
CA PHE A 3 9.77 10.73 -55.14
C PHE A 3 8.25 10.58 -54.96
N ARG A 4 7.76 9.35 -54.82
CA ARG A 4 6.35 9.08 -54.48
C ARG A 4 6.29 7.94 -53.44
N ASN A 5 5.68 8.22 -52.28
CA ASN A 5 5.34 7.32 -51.16
C ASN A 5 6.26 7.24 -49.92
N SER A 6 7.00 8.30 -49.55
CA SER A 6 7.79 8.30 -48.30
C SER A 6 7.01 8.71 -47.04
N SER A 7 6.01 9.60 -47.15
CA SER A 7 5.32 10.18 -45.97
C SER A 7 4.38 9.20 -45.26
N TRP A 8 3.68 8.33 -45.98
CA TRP A 8 2.84 7.27 -45.40
C TRP A 8 3.67 6.22 -44.67
N ARG A 9 4.80 5.81 -45.28
CA ARG A 9 5.75 4.90 -44.65
C ARG A 9 6.34 5.51 -43.38
N ALA A 10 6.77 6.77 -43.42
CA ALA A 10 7.26 7.48 -42.25
C ALA A 10 6.21 7.60 -41.13
N ARG A 11 4.94 7.89 -41.48
CA ARG A 11 3.84 7.92 -40.50
C ARG A 11 3.59 6.55 -39.87
N LEU A 12 3.62 5.46 -40.65
CA LEU A 12 3.49 4.10 -40.13
C LEU A 12 4.66 3.73 -39.21
N THR A 13 5.89 4.14 -39.53
CA THR A 13 7.04 3.88 -38.67
C THR A 13 6.91 4.64 -37.34
N VAL A 14 6.54 5.92 -37.38
CA VAL A 14 6.35 6.73 -36.18
C VAL A 14 5.21 6.17 -35.30
N LEU A 15 4.09 5.79 -35.91
CA LEU A 15 2.98 5.16 -35.20
C LEU A 15 3.38 3.81 -34.59
N GLY A 16 4.19 3.01 -35.30
CA GLY A 16 4.72 1.76 -34.80
C GLY A 16 5.62 1.94 -33.58
N VAL A 17 6.56 2.90 -33.62
CA VAL A 17 7.45 3.22 -32.49
C VAL A 17 6.66 3.76 -31.31
N PHE A 18 5.66 4.62 -31.56
CA PHE A 18 4.79 5.15 -30.52
C PHE A 18 3.96 4.05 -29.84
N ALA A 19 3.35 3.16 -30.62
CA ALA A 19 2.60 2.03 -30.09
C ALA A 19 3.49 1.08 -29.27
N LEU A 20 4.73 0.83 -29.72
CA LEU A 20 5.71 0.04 -28.98
C LEU A 20 6.08 0.70 -27.65
N GLY A 21 6.25 2.03 -27.64
CA GLY A 21 6.51 2.81 -26.43
C GLY A 21 5.34 2.77 -25.44
N VAL A 22 4.10 2.88 -25.92
CA VAL A 22 2.89 2.75 -25.09
C VAL A 22 2.77 1.33 -24.53
N ALA A 23 3.05 0.29 -25.33
CA ALA A 23 3.02 -1.09 -24.87
C ALA A 23 4.10 -1.37 -23.81
N LEU A 24 5.34 -0.90 -24.01
CA LEU A 24 6.39 -1.00 -23.00
C LEU A 24 6.02 -0.22 -21.73
N GLY A 25 5.45 0.98 -21.87
CA GLY A 25 5.00 1.78 -20.73
C GLY A 25 3.89 1.10 -19.93
N ALA A 26 2.92 0.48 -20.61
CA ALA A 26 1.84 -0.28 -19.98
C ALA A 26 2.37 -1.53 -19.25
N LEU A 27 3.33 -2.25 -19.84
CA LEU A 27 3.98 -3.40 -19.21
C LEU A 27 4.83 -3.00 -18.00
N ALA A 28 5.59 -1.91 -18.10
CA ALA A 28 6.36 -1.37 -16.98
C ALA A 28 5.45 -0.90 -15.82
N MET A 29 4.32 -0.28 -16.14
CA MET A 29 3.33 0.16 -15.14
C MET A 29 2.64 -1.04 -14.48
N ASP A 30 2.28 -2.09 -15.23
CA ASP A 30 1.72 -3.34 -14.67
C ASP A 30 2.74 -4.05 -13.77
N PHE A 31 4.01 -4.13 -14.18
CA PHE A 31 5.07 -4.71 -13.36
C PHE A 31 5.36 -3.88 -12.10
N TYR A 32 5.38 -2.55 -12.24
CA TYR A 32 5.56 -1.63 -11.11
C TYR A 32 4.36 -1.65 -10.16
N GLN A 33 3.13 -1.75 -10.66
CA GLN A 33 1.95 -1.90 -9.81
C GLN A 33 1.95 -3.26 -9.09
N ARG A 34 2.32 -4.36 -9.76
CA ARG A 34 2.48 -5.68 -9.11
C ARG A 34 3.59 -5.72 -8.07
N SER A 35 4.66 -4.96 -8.27
CA SER A 35 5.82 -4.91 -7.36
C SER A 35 5.65 -3.88 -6.22
N ALA A 36 5.12 -2.70 -6.52
CA ALA A 36 4.94 -1.60 -5.57
C ALA A 36 3.62 -1.69 -4.77
N TRP A 37 2.62 -2.45 -5.25
CA TRP A 37 1.33 -2.66 -4.57
C TRP A 37 1.11 -4.14 -4.24
N GLY A 38 2.01 -4.72 -3.44
CA GLY A 38 1.60 -5.68 -2.41
C GLY A 38 1.74 -7.17 -2.71
N ARG A 39 2.96 -7.63 -3.02
CA ARG A 39 3.47 -8.96 -2.62
C ARG A 39 4.95 -9.06 -2.98
N GLY A 40 5.82 -9.10 -1.97
CA GLY A 40 7.15 -9.66 -2.17
C GLY A 40 7.06 -11.15 -2.58
N PRO A 41 8.18 -11.86 -2.73
CA PRO A 41 8.21 -13.29 -3.06
C PRO A 41 7.43 -14.18 -2.07
N LEU A 42 7.07 -13.64 -0.91
CA LEU A 42 6.08 -14.22 0.01
C LEU A 42 4.68 -13.71 -0.36
N GLY A 43 3.91 -14.59 -0.99
CA GLY A 43 2.47 -14.44 -1.16
C GLY A 43 1.72 -14.14 0.15
N PRO A 44 0.39 -13.92 0.10
CA PRO A 44 -0.40 -13.86 1.30
C PRO A 44 -0.21 -15.21 2.01
N PRO A 45 -0.04 -15.22 3.34
CA PRO A 45 0.24 -16.47 4.03
C PRO A 45 -0.87 -17.49 3.80
N PRO A 46 -0.55 -18.80 3.91
CA PRO A 46 -1.54 -19.87 3.83
C PRO A 46 -2.75 -19.54 4.71
N ARG A 47 -3.95 -19.75 4.18
CA ARG A 47 -5.20 -19.53 4.92
C ARG A 47 -5.15 -20.36 6.21
N GLY A 48 -5.17 -19.69 7.36
CA GLY A 48 -5.20 -20.30 8.69
C GLY A 48 -4.04 -19.88 9.59
N GLU A 49 -2.91 -19.45 9.04
CA GLU A 49 -1.71 -19.20 9.84
C GLU A 49 -1.40 -17.70 9.99
N SER A 50 -1.53 -17.19 11.21
CA SER A 50 -1.24 -15.79 11.51
C SER A 50 0.24 -15.48 11.26
N ALA A 51 0.58 -14.23 10.91
CA ALA A 51 1.99 -13.81 10.76
C ALA A 51 2.83 -14.07 12.00
N ARG A 52 2.19 -14.03 13.17
CA ARG A 52 2.78 -14.39 14.45
C ARG A 52 3.12 -15.87 14.53
N GLU A 53 2.21 -16.76 14.12
CA GLU A 53 2.45 -18.21 14.20
C GLU A 53 3.65 -18.63 13.33
N ARG A 54 3.77 -18.04 12.13
CA ARG A 54 4.97 -18.24 11.29
C ARG A 54 6.25 -17.76 11.95
N HIS A 55 6.20 -16.62 12.64
CA HIS A 55 7.37 -16.11 13.35
C HIS A 55 7.75 -17.02 14.52
N LEU A 56 6.77 -17.51 15.28
CA LEU A 56 7.01 -18.48 16.34
C LEU A 56 7.62 -19.77 15.78
N GLN A 57 7.03 -20.35 14.73
CA GLN A 57 7.56 -21.58 14.10
C GLN A 57 8.98 -21.40 13.55
N TYR A 58 9.28 -20.23 12.98
CA TYR A 58 10.63 -19.88 12.55
C TYR A 58 11.60 -19.91 13.74
N LEU A 59 11.26 -19.28 14.87
CA LEU A 59 12.09 -19.29 16.07
C LEU A 59 12.25 -20.70 16.66
N VAL A 60 11.17 -21.49 16.71
CA VAL A 60 11.20 -22.89 17.15
C VAL A 60 12.19 -23.70 16.32
N LYS A 61 12.13 -23.56 14.99
CA LYS A 61 12.99 -24.30 14.07
C LYS A 61 14.46 -23.87 14.17
N GLU A 62 14.73 -22.58 14.08
CA GLU A 62 16.11 -22.06 14.01
C GLU A 62 16.83 -22.18 15.36
N LEU A 63 16.11 -21.98 16.47
CA LEU A 63 16.67 -22.05 17.82
C LEU A 63 16.50 -23.42 18.48
N LYS A 64 15.82 -24.37 17.80
CA LYS A 64 15.53 -25.72 18.30
C LYS A 64 14.89 -25.69 19.70
N LEU A 65 13.87 -24.85 19.85
CA LEU A 65 13.21 -24.63 21.14
C LEU A 65 12.54 -25.91 21.66
N THR A 66 12.64 -26.17 22.96
CA THR A 66 11.84 -27.21 23.61
C THR A 66 10.35 -26.83 23.63
N PRO A 67 9.42 -27.77 23.93
CA PRO A 67 8.00 -27.44 24.10
C PRO A 67 7.77 -26.34 25.15
N GLU A 68 8.49 -26.38 26.26
CA GLU A 68 8.39 -25.40 27.35
C GLU A 68 8.88 -24.02 26.90
N GLN A 69 10.01 -23.95 26.20
CA GLN A 69 10.54 -22.71 25.64
C GLN A 69 9.61 -22.13 24.57
N THR A 70 9.03 -22.99 23.73
CA THR A 70 8.08 -22.59 22.69
C THR A 70 6.87 -21.89 23.31
N GLU A 71 6.34 -22.42 24.41
CA GLU A 71 5.21 -21.82 25.11
C GLU A 71 5.57 -20.48 25.79
N GLN A 72 6.79 -20.36 26.32
CA GLN A 72 7.28 -19.09 26.85
C GLN A 72 7.43 -18.03 25.75
N VAL A 73 8.04 -18.38 24.61
CA VAL A 73 8.17 -17.48 23.46
C VAL A 73 6.80 -17.09 22.92
N ARG A 74 5.85 -18.03 22.85
CA ARG A 74 4.46 -17.78 22.45
C ARG A 74 3.85 -16.67 23.31
N ARG A 75 3.98 -16.76 24.64
CA ARG A 75 3.48 -15.76 25.60
C ARG A 75 4.16 -14.41 25.43
N ILE A 76 5.49 -14.37 25.33
CA ILE A 76 6.23 -13.11 25.11
C ILE A 76 5.74 -12.40 23.85
N LEU A 77 5.54 -13.13 22.76
CA LEU A 77 5.04 -12.57 21.49
C LEU A 77 3.60 -12.06 21.61
N ASP A 78 2.76 -12.67 22.45
CA ASP A 78 1.39 -12.19 22.71
C ASP A 78 1.38 -10.92 23.56
N GLU A 79 2.14 -10.89 24.64
CA GLU A 79 2.27 -9.73 25.53
C GLU A 79 2.80 -8.52 24.75
N THR A 80 3.89 -8.72 23.99
CA THR A 80 4.48 -7.69 23.12
C THR A 80 3.45 -7.14 22.13
N ARG A 81 2.62 -8.01 21.55
CA ARG A 81 1.55 -7.58 20.63
C ARG A 81 0.53 -6.69 21.36
N GLN A 82 0.13 -7.07 22.58
CA GLN A 82 -0.82 -6.27 23.36
C GLN A 82 -0.24 -4.90 23.71
N GLU A 83 1.03 -4.83 24.12
CA GLU A 83 1.72 -3.56 24.39
C GLU A 83 1.72 -2.65 23.16
N PHE A 84 2.06 -3.17 21.98
CA PHE A 84 1.99 -2.39 20.75
C PHE A 84 0.57 -1.92 20.40
N LEU A 85 -0.45 -2.75 20.66
CA LEU A 85 -1.85 -2.35 20.44
C LEU A 85 -2.28 -1.24 21.39
N GLN A 86 -1.88 -1.31 22.66
CA GLN A 86 -2.13 -0.26 23.65
C GLN A 86 -1.45 1.04 23.25
N LEU A 87 -0.15 1.00 22.96
CA LEU A 87 0.61 2.17 22.51
C LEU A 87 -0.02 2.81 21.26
N ARG A 88 -0.43 1.99 20.29
CA ARG A 88 -1.13 2.49 19.09
C ARG A 88 -2.42 3.21 19.45
N ASN A 89 -3.21 2.68 20.38
CA ASN A 89 -4.47 3.29 20.79
C ASN A 89 -4.24 4.62 21.53
N GLU A 90 -3.22 4.69 22.39
CA GLU A 90 -2.80 5.91 23.09
C GLU A 90 -2.29 6.99 22.14
N MET A 91 -1.52 6.60 21.12
CA MET A 91 -0.95 7.53 20.15
C MET A 91 -1.95 7.97 19.08
N ARG A 92 -3.00 7.19 18.82
CA ARG A 92 -4.05 7.47 17.83
C ARG A 92 -4.60 8.91 17.90
N PRO A 93 -5.07 9.43 19.06
CA PRO A 93 -5.57 10.80 19.14
C PRO A 93 -4.52 11.86 18.78
N ARG A 94 -3.24 11.64 19.12
CA ARG A 94 -2.15 12.57 18.77
C ARG A 94 -1.97 12.67 17.25
N PHE A 95 -2.03 11.54 16.56
CA PHE A 95 -1.98 11.53 15.10
C PHE A 95 -3.19 12.20 14.45
N GLU A 96 -4.40 11.96 14.97
CA GLU A 96 -5.61 12.61 14.43
C GLU A 96 -5.57 14.13 14.63
N GLU A 97 -5.04 14.60 15.76
CA GLU A 97 -4.87 16.03 16.01
C GLU A 97 -3.88 16.69 15.03
N ILE A 98 -2.75 16.04 14.75
CA ILE A 98 -1.78 16.52 13.74
C ILE A 98 -2.44 16.60 12.36
N ARG A 99 -3.22 15.58 11.98
CA ARG A 99 -3.96 15.57 10.71
C ARG A 99 -4.99 16.68 10.65
N ARG A 100 -5.76 16.89 11.72
CA ARG A 100 -6.76 17.96 11.82
C ARG A 100 -6.12 19.33 11.60
N ARG A 101 -5.04 19.65 12.32
CA ARG A 101 -4.31 20.92 12.17
C ARG A 101 -3.76 21.11 10.76
N SER A 102 -3.23 20.04 10.16
CA SER A 102 -2.74 20.09 8.77
C SER A 102 -3.87 20.41 7.79
N ARG A 103 -5.04 19.78 7.95
CA ARG A 103 -6.23 20.06 7.12
C ARG A 103 -6.71 21.51 7.27
N GLU A 104 -6.74 22.04 8.48
CA GLU A 104 -7.12 23.44 8.73
C GLU A 104 -6.17 24.42 8.04
N ARG A 105 -4.86 24.19 8.17
CA ARG A 105 -3.83 25.02 7.51
C ARG A 105 -3.90 24.94 5.98
N LEU A 106 -4.14 23.75 5.43
CA LEU A 106 -4.33 23.58 3.99
C LEU A 106 -5.61 24.29 3.54
N ARG A 107 -6.71 24.14 4.26
CA ARG A 107 -7.97 24.81 3.91
C ARG A 107 -7.82 26.33 3.85
N ALA A 108 -7.04 26.92 4.76
CA ALA A 108 -6.84 28.36 4.85
C ALA A 108 -6.16 28.99 3.61
N VAL A 109 -5.44 28.20 2.79
CA VAL A 109 -4.76 28.69 1.58
C VAL A 109 -5.55 28.41 0.29
N LEU A 110 -6.73 27.80 0.40
CA LEU A 110 -7.58 27.44 -0.75
C LEU A 110 -8.67 28.48 -1.00
N THR A 111 -9.02 28.67 -2.28
CA THR A 111 -10.20 29.46 -2.66
C THR A 111 -11.49 28.77 -2.19
N PRO A 112 -12.62 29.49 -2.07
CA PRO A 112 -13.90 28.88 -1.67
C PRO A 112 -14.29 27.66 -2.51
N GLU A 113 -14.09 27.71 -3.82
CA GLU A 113 -14.39 26.61 -4.74
C GLU A 113 -13.46 25.41 -4.50
N GLN A 114 -12.18 25.67 -4.24
CA GLN A 114 -11.21 24.63 -3.91
C GLN A 114 -11.47 23.99 -2.55
N GLN A 115 -11.97 24.76 -1.57
CA GLN A 115 -12.34 24.23 -0.26
C GLN A 115 -13.49 23.22 -0.36
N ALA A 116 -14.53 23.51 -1.16
CA ALA A 116 -15.63 22.58 -1.37
C ALA A 116 -15.14 21.24 -1.95
N ARG A 117 -14.24 21.31 -2.95
CA ARG A 117 -13.62 20.11 -3.53
C ARG A 117 -12.72 19.37 -2.54
N PHE A 118 -11.97 20.10 -1.72
CA PHE A 118 -11.10 19.52 -0.69
C PHE A 118 -11.92 18.75 0.36
N ASP A 119 -13.06 19.30 0.79
CA ASP A 119 -13.95 18.65 1.77
C ASP A 119 -14.52 17.33 1.24
N GLU A 120 -14.92 17.32 -0.03
CA GLU A 120 -15.38 16.09 -0.69
C GLU A 120 -14.28 15.02 -0.72
N LEU A 121 -13.05 15.40 -1.06
CA LEU A 121 -11.90 14.50 -1.06
C LEU A 121 -11.62 13.94 0.34
N MET A 122 -11.70 14.78 1.38
CA MET A 122 -11.49 14.34 2.76
C MET A 122 -12.59 13.38 3.21
N ARG A 123 -13.86 13.70 2.94
CA ARG A 123 -15.01 12.83 3.28
C ARG A 123 -14.88 11.45 2.64
N ARG A 124 -14.57 11.39 1.34
CA ARG A 124 -14.35 10.12 0.64
C ARG A 124 -13.23 9.29 1.28
N SER A 125 -12.12 9.95 1.65
CA SER A 125 -11.01 9.27 2.32
C SER A 125 -11.40 8.70 3.69
N GLU A 126 -12.24 9.41 4.44
CA GLU A 126 -12.75 8.95 5.73
C GLU A 126 -13.69 7.75 5.58
N GLU A 127 -14.63 7.80 4.63
CA GLU A 127 -15.52 6.66 4.32
C GLU A 127 -14.75 5.41 3.88
N GLU A 128 -13.72 5.58 3.03
CA GLU A 128 -12.86 4.46 2.63
C GLU A 128 -12.09 3.86 3.82
N ARG A 129 -11.68 4.69 4.79
CA ARG A 129 -11.03 4.22 6.02
C ARG A 129 -12.00 3.49 6.94
N GLU A 130 -13.24 3.96 7.07
CA GLU A 130 -14.27 3.33 7.88
C GLU A 130 -14.69 1.98 7.30
N ARG A 131 -14.91 1.90 5.99
CA ARG A 131 -15.17 0.62 5.29
C ARG A 131 -14.07 -0.40 5.54
N ARG A 132 -12.80 0.01 5.41
CA ARG A 132 -11.64 -0.87 5.70
C ARG A 132 -11.49 -1.25 7.18
N ARG A 133 -12.09 -0.50 8.11
CA ARG A 133 -12.11 -0.83 9.54
C ARG A 133 -13.26 -1.77 9.90
N GLY A 134 -14.41 -1.65 9.24
CA GLY A 134 -15.57 -2.53 9.44
C GLY A 134 -15.38 -3.94 8.85
N ASP A 135 -14.56 -4.08 7.81
CA ASP A 135 -14.24 -5.36 7.16
C ASP A 135 -13.18 -6.22 7.90
N ARG A 136 -12.68 -5.79 9.07
CA ARG A 136 -11.63 -6.47 9.85
C ARG A 136 -12.11 -6.92 11.21
#